data_AF-A0A5Q0GW17-F1
#
_entry.id   AF-A0A5Q0GW17-F1
#
_cell.length_a   1.000
_cell.length_b   1.000
_cell.length_c   1.000
_cell.angle_alpha   90.00
_cell.angle_beta   90.00
_cell.angle_gamma   90.00
#
_symmetry.space_group_name_H-M   'P 1'
#
loop_
_entity.id
_entity.type
_entity.pdbx_description
1 polymer ?
#
loop_
_entity_poly.entity_id
_entity_poly.type
_entity_poly.pdbx_seq_one_letter_code
_entity_poly.pdbx_strand_id
1 'polypeptide(L)'
;MFRTQLRNRRASALPVLRDRGGKRADMTLPRRTPTAGGHISPPAAGGSGRRWAVGVAAAVAVAGTAVWVAAGPGAEPVAPTHAVVYEVTGPGGKSSEIRFTTDGANTTERVEAVDLPWRRELVVPAGPGLGIAQVMATNGQGESITCTITVNGRVVASRTARGEFTTVSCSNMMTPDAARG
;
A
#
# COMPACT_ATOMS: atom_id res chain seq x y z
N MET A 1 43.31 47.84 9.40
CA MET A 1 43.88 47.44 8.09
C MET A 1 43.87 45.91 8.00
N PHE A 2 42.87 45.31 7.36
CA PHE A 2 42.88 43.87 7.01
C PHE A 2 42.37 43.74 5.58
N ARG A 3 43.30 43.47 4.67
CA ARG A 3 43.09 43.30 3.23
C ARG A 3 43.12 41.80 2.91
N THR A 4 42.14 41.34 2.13
CA THR A 4 42.22 40.24 1.14
C THR A 4 42.37 38.84 1.74
N GLN A 5 41.48 37.87 1.45
CA GLN A 5 41.52 37.06 0.24
C GLN A 5 40.13 36.49 -0.12
N LEU A 6 39.59 36.95 -1.25
CA LEU A 6 38.53 36.29 -2.02
C LEU A 6 39.05 34.93 -2.51
N ARG A 7 38.52 33.82 -1.98
CA ARG A 7 38.78 32.48 -2.55
C ARG A 7 37.87 32.23 -3.75
N ASN A 8 38.46 32.54 -4.90
CA ASN A 8 38.26 32.03 -6.25
C ASN A 8 37.58 30.64 -6.32
N ARG A 9 36.25 30.59 -6.51
CA ARG A 9 35.54 29.37 -6.91
C ARG A 9 35.59 29.25 -8.42
N ARG A 10 36.54 28.45 -8.91
CA ARG A 10 36.60 28.04 -10.32
C ARG A 10 35.37 27.21 -10.65
N ALA A 11 34.54 27.74 -11.55
CA ALA A 11 33.52 27.00 -12.26
C ALA A 11 34.17 25.84 -13.03
N SER A 12 33.72 24.62 -12.75
CA SER A 12 34.01 23.45 -13.60
C SER A 12 32.75 23.16 -14.40
N ALA A 13 32.86 23.36 -15.70
CA ALA A 13 31.83 23.17 -16.69
C ALA A 13 31.94 21.77 -17.33
N LEU A 14 30.77 21.13 -17.52
CA LEU A 14 30.39 20.18 -18.59
C LEU A 14 30.98 18.75 -18.54
N PRO A 15 30.28 17.71 -19.09
CA PRO A 15 29.32 17.81 -20.19
C PRO A 15 27.93 17.16 -20.00
N VAL A 16 27.00 17.76 -20.75
CA VAL A 16 25.69 17.25 -21.17
C VAL A 16 25.87 15.92 -21.88
N LEU A 17 25.30 14.83 -21.34
CA LEU A 17 25.21 13.56 -22.04
C LEU A 17 23.88 13.47 -22.80
N ARG A 18 24.11 13.43 -24.11
CA ARG A 18 23.25 13.33 -25.27
C ARG A 18 22.12 12.30 -25.18
N ASP A 19 20.96 12.79 -25.59
CA ASP A 19 19.78 12.11 -26.12
C ASP A 19 20.08 10.83 -26.94
N ARG A 20 19.35 9.75 -26.63
CA ARG A 20 19.07 8.67 -27.57
C ARG A 20 17.59 8.34 -27.54
N GLY A 21 16.87 8.97 -28.45
CA GLY A 21 15.57 8.50 -28.93
C GLY A 21 15.61 7.03 -29.37
N GLY A 22 14.77 6.22 -28.72
CA GLY A 22 14.45 4.84 -29.09
C GLY A 22 13.02 4.77 -29.59
N LYS A 23 12.87 4.21 -30.79
CA LYS A 23 11.70 4.29 -31.67
C LYS A 23 10.45 3.57 -31.16
N ARG A 24 9.33 4.13 -31.61
CA ARG A 24 7.98 3.57 -31.70
C ARG A 24 7.99 2.12 -32.19
N ALA A 25 7.22 1.27 -31.53
CA ALA A 25 6.64 0.08 -32.14
C ALA A 25 5.12 0.15 -31.87
N ASP A 26 4.43 0.61 -32.91
CA ASP A 26 3.02 0.34 -33.15
C ASP A 26 2.84 -1.18 -33.27
N MET A 27 1.99 -1.78 -32.43
CA MET A 27 1.65 -3.18 -32.58
C MET A 27 0.15 -3.37 -32.32
N THR A 28 -0.61 -2.84 -33.29
CA THR A 28 -1.75 -3.50 -33.95
C THR A 28 -2.27 -4.78 -33.26
N LEU A 29 -3.50 -4.68 -32.73
CA LEU A 29 -4.32 -5.81 -32.27
C LEU A 29 -4.71 -6.75 -33.42
N PRO A 30 -4.69 -8.07 -33.22
CA PRO A 30 -5.58 -8.98 -33.93
C PRO A 30 -6.87 -9.21 -33.14
N ARG A 31 -8.00 -8.78 -33.70
CA ARG A 31 -9.34 -9.28 -33.37
C ARG A 31 -9.36 -10.80 -33.55
N ARG A 32 -9.77 -11.54 -32.52
CA ARG A 32 -10.22 -12.93 -32.65
C ARG A 32 -11.68 -13.03 -32.21
N THR A 33 -12.56 -13.08 -33.20
CA THR A 33 -13.92 -13.59 -33.11
C THR A 33 -13.91 -15.11 -32.99
N PRO A 34 -14.66 -15.73 -32.07
CA PRO A 34 -15.11 -17.11 -32.22
C PRO A 34 -16.49 -17.17 -32.88
N THR A 35 -16.54 -17.80 -34.06
CA THR A 35 -17.73 -18.17 -34.83
C THR A 35 -18.24 -19.55 -34.40
N ALA A 36 -19.55 -19.60 -34.15
CA ALA A 36 -20.54 -20.65 -34.40
C ALA A 36 -20.22 -22.15 -34.16
N GLY A 37 -21.25 -22.84 -33.63
CA GLY A 37 -21.65 -24.15 -34.16
C GLY A 37 -21.75 -25.25 -33.11
N GLY A 38 -22.93 -25.40 -32.51
CA GLY A 38 -23.27 -26.55 -31.68
C GLY A 38 -24.75 -26.88 -31.83
N HIS A 39 -25.08 -27.58 -32.92
CA HIS A 39 -26.40 -28.12 -33.21
C HIS A 39 -26.75 -29.24 -32.22
N ILE A 40 -27.91 -29.12 -31.56
CA ILE A 40 -28.63 -30.29 -31.04
C ILE A 40 -30.08 -30.15 -31.50
N SER A 41 -30.44 -30.97 -32.48
CA SER A 41 -31.80 -31.17 -32.96
C SER A 41 -32.62 -32.03 -31.98
N PRO A 42 -33.96 -31.90 -32.00
CA PRO A 42 -34.87 -32.49 -31.02
C PRO A 42 -35.33 -33.91 -31.42
N PRO A 43 -35.91 -34.70 -30.50
CA PRO A 43 -36.81 -35.77 -30.89
C PRO A 43 -38.27 -35.27 -30.89
N ALA A 44 -38.87 -35.29 -32.08
CA ALA A 44 -40.30 -35.24 -32.28
C ALA A 44 -40.93 -36.62 -32.04
N ALA A 45 -42.06 -36.65 -31.33
CA ALA A 45 -43.17 -37.62 -31.44
C ALA A 45 -44.20 -37.18 -30.37
N GLY A 46 -45.49 -36.93 -30.62
CA GLY A 46 -46.37 -37.41 -31.66
C GLY A 46 -47.58 -38.10 -31.00
N GLY A 47 -48.77 -37.49 -31.12
CA GLY A 47 -50.04 -38.22 -31.21
C GLY A 47 -50.73 -38.73 -29.94
N SER A 48 -51.75 -37.98 -29.52
CA SER A 48 -53.11 -38.43 -29.16
C SER A 48 -53.38 -39.88 -28.69
N GLY A 49 -53.89 -40.00 -27.46
CA GLY A 49 -55.10 -40.78 -27.16
C GLY A 49 -54.94 -42.25 -26.74
N ARG A 50 -54.90 -42.52 -25.43
CA ARG A 50 -55.84 -43.44 -24.75
C ARG A 50 -55.66 -43.41 -23.22
N ARG A 51 -56.80 -43.37 -22.54
CA ARG A 51 -56.96 -43.51 -21.08
C ARG A 51 -56.61 -44.92 -20.64
N TRP A 52 -55.80 -45.09 -19.59
CA TRP A 52 -56.05 -46.00 -18.46
C TRP A 52 -54.87 -46.01 -17.44
N ALA A 53 -55.25 -46.16 -16.17
CA ALA A 53 -54.48 -46.69 -15.03
C ALA A 53 -53.35 -45.87 -14.40
N VAL A 54 -53.74 -45.13 -13.34
CA VAL A 54 -53.22 -45.19 -11.96
C VAL A 54 -51.76 -45.63 -11.78
N GLY A 55 -50.92 -44.68 -11.39
CA GLY A 55 -49.62 -44.93 -10.77
C GLY A 55 -49.25 -43.73 -9.90
N VAL A 56 -49.35 -43.89 -8.59
CA VAL A 56 -49.02 -42.88 -7.58
C VAL A 56 -47.52 -42.61 -7.62
N ALA A 57 -47.13 -41.39 -7.97
CA ALA A 57 -45.78 -40.88 -7.73
C ALA A 57 -45.91 -39.47 -7.15
N ALA A 58 -45.59 -39.35 -5.87
CA ALA A 58 -45.67 -38.13 -5.09
C ALA A 58 -44.78 -37.03 -5.69
N ALA A 59 -45.41 -35.99 -6.25
CA ALA A 59 -44.73 -34.74 -6.58
C ALA A 59 -44.58 -33.93 -5.29
N VAL A 60 -43.40 -33.96 -4.68
CA VAL A 60 -43.03 -33.02 -3.62
C VAL A 60 -42.88 -31.64 -4.25
N ALA A 61 -43.85 -30.77 -4.00
CA ALA A 61 -43.86 -29.40 -4.48
C ALA A 61 -42.73 -28.59 -3.82
N VAL A 62 -41.97 -27.89 -4.66
CA VAL A 62 -40.90 -26.96 -4.31
C VAL A 62 -41.48 -25.77 -3.53
N ALA A 63 -40.94 -25.52 -2.34
CA ALA A 63 -41.05 -24.23 -1.65
C ALA A 63 -39.65 -23.81 -1.17
N GLY A 64 -38.75 -23.55 -2.11
CA GLY A 64 -37.49 -22.87 -1.81
C GLY A 64 -37.79 -21.39 -1.56
N THR A 65 -37.81 -20.96 -0.31
CA THR A 65 -37.83 -19.53 0.02
C THR A 65 -36.48 -18.94 -0.37
N ALA A 66 -36.42 -18.27 -1.52
CA ALA A 66 -35.30 -17.43 -1.86
C ALA A 66 -35.28 -16.24 -0.88
N VAL A 67 -34.45 -16.33 0.15
CA VAL A 67 -34.10 -15.17 0.97
C VAL A 67 -33.20 -14.30 0.09
N TRP A 68 -33.81 -13.31 -0.56
CA TRP A 68 -33.04 -12.22 -1.15
C TRP A 68 -32.40 -11.44 0.00
N VAL A 69 -31.11 -11.68 0.23
CA VAL A 69 -30.31 -10.80 1.08
C VAL A 69 -30.24 -9.47 0.35
N ALA A 70 -31.05 -8.51 0.79
CA ALA A 70 -30.95 -7.13 0.37
C ALA A 70 -29.56 -6.63 0.78
N ALA A 71 -28.68 -6.46 -0.21
CA ALA A 71 -27.47 -5.68 -0.03
C ALA A 71 -27.89 -4.27 0.40
N GLY A 72 -27.58 -3.91 1.64
CA GLY A 72 -27.90 -2.60 2.19
C GLY A 72 -27.24 -1.47 1.40
N PRO A 73 -27.79 -0.23 1.50
CA PRO A 73 -27.29 0.90 0.76
C PRO A 73 -25.95 1.38 1.32
N GLY A 74 -25.00 1.65 0.41
CA GLY A 74 -23.94 2.64 0.59
C GLY A 74 -22.84 2.26 1.58
N ALA A 75 -21.87 1.46 1.14
CA ALA A 75 -20.52 1.63 1.65
C ALA A 75 -20.06 3.03 1.20
N GLU A 76 -19.99 3.97 2.14
CA GLU A 76 -19.29 5.24 1.94
C GLU A 76 -17.85 4.95 1.46
N PRO A 77 -17.32 5.67 0.45
CA PRO A 77 -15.95 5.47 0.00
C PRO A 77 -15.00 5.72 1.18
N VAL A 78 -14.37 4.66 1.69
CA VAL A 78 -13.31 4.78 2.69
C VAL A 78 -12.18 5.54 2.02
N ALA A 79 -11.86 6.73 2.55
CA ALA A 79 -10.71 7.49 2.06
C ALA A 79 -9.46 6.60 2.19
N PRO A 80 -8.58 6.58 1.17
CA PRO A 80 -7.40 5.73 1.24
C PRO A 80 -6.53 6.12 2.43
N THR A 81 -5.92 5.12 3.07
CA THR A 81 -5.07 5.29 4.26
C THR A 81 -3.78 4.52 4.14
N HIS A 82 -2.74 4.97 4.83
CA HIS A 82 -1.52 4.21 5.07
C HIS A 82 -1.49 3.70 6.52
N ALA A 83 -1.27 2.40 6.69
CA ALA A 83 -0.90 1.82 7.97
C ALA A 83 0.61 2.00 8.17
N VAL A 84 1.00 2.88 9.08
CA VAL A 84 2.41 3.21 9.38
C VAL A 84 2.79 2.58 10.71
N VAL A 85 3.92 1.87 10.72
CA VAL A 85 4.53 1.33 11.93
C VAL A 85 5.93 1.91 12.07
N TYR A 86 6.15 2.59 13.19
CA TYR A 86 7.46 3.01 13.64
C TYR A 86 7.98 2.01 14.67
N GLU A 87 9.20 1.54 14.47
CA GLU A 87 9.89 0.67 15.41
C GLU A 87 11.27 1.22 15.69
N VAL A 88 11.66 1.24 16.97
CA VAL A 88 12.98 1.63 17.42
C VAL A 88 13.55 0.54 18.31
N THR A 89 14.76 0.10 18.01
CA THR A 89 15.44 -0.97 18.73
C THR A 89 16.88 -0.58 19.03
N GLY A 90 17.46 -1.15 20.06
CA GLY A 90 18.86 -0.91 20.42
C GLY A 90 19.28 -1.78 21.60
N PRO A 91 20.50 -2.34 21.60
CA PRO A 91 20.97 -3.22 22.68
C PRO A 91 21.08 -2.52 24.04
N GLY A 92 21.13 -1.19 24.08
CA GLY A 92 21.14 -0.41 25.34
C GLY A 92 19.80 -0.38 26.08
N GLY A 93 18.73 -0.93 25.51
CA GLY A 93 17.43 -1.09 26.17
C GLY A 93 16.65 0.21 26.45
N LYS A 94 17.22 1.39 26.19
CA LYS A 94 16.60 2.69 26.46
C LYS A 94 16.86 3.69 25.33
N SER A 95 15.86 4.53 25.07
CA SER A 95 15.95 5.73 24.23
C SER A 95 15.62 6.95 25.09
N SER A 96 16.45 7.98 25.03
CA SER A 96 16.21 9.22 25.80
C SER A 96 15.01 9.99 25.23
N GLU A 97 14.86 9.95 23.91
CA GLU A 97 13.78 10.61 23.18
C GLU A 97 13.47 9.85 21.88
N ILE A 98 12.20 9.79 21.52
CA ILE A 98 11.73 9.40 20.18
C ILE A 98 10.72 10.44 19.72
N ARG A 99 10.90 10.96 18.50
CA ARG A 99 10.00 11.89 17.83
C ARG A 99 9.54 11.34 16.50
N PHE A 100 8.24 11.35 16.23
CA PHE A 100 7.67 10.75 15.01
C PHE A 100 6.48 11.54 14.48
N THR A 101 6.22 11.44 13.17
CA THR A 101 5.09 12.10 12.50
C THR A 101 3.80 11.29 12.69
N THR A 102 2.69 11.94 13.03
CA THR A 102 1.41 11.29 13.34
C THR A 102 0.32 11.46 12.29
N ASP A 103 0.39 12.53 11.48
CA ASP A 103 -0.63 12.89 10.48
C ASP A 103 -0.20 12.58 9.04
N GLY A 104 1.00 12.02 8.85
CA GLY A 104 1.60 11.85 7.52
C GLY A 104 2.07 13.16 6.89
N ALA A 105 2.18 14.25 7.66
CA ALA A 105 2.63 15.56 7.22
C ALA A 105 3.62 16.17 8.22
N ASN A 106 3.20 17.16 9.02
CA ASN A 106 4.10 17.95 9.88
C ASN A 106 3.79 17.82 11.36
N THR A 107 2.65 17.24 11.73
CA THR A 107 2.34 17.00 13.15
C THR A 107 3.26 15.90 13.66
N THR A 108 3.98 16.21 14.74
CA THR A 108 4.87 15.25 15.39
C THR A 108 4.49 15.07 16.85
N GLU A 109 4.69 13.85 17.34
CA GLU A 109 4.61 13.50 18.75
C GLU A 109 6.02 13.16 19.27
N ARG A 110 6.22 13.37 20.56
CA ARG A 110 7.47 13.12 21.27
C ARG A 110 7.18 12.23 22.48
N VAL A 111 8.01 11.21 22.65
CA VAL A 111 8.04 10.39 23.87
C VAL A 111 9.46 10.38 24.43
N GLU A 112 9.58 10.41 25.75
CA GLU A 112 10.86 10.51 26.45
C GLU A 112 11.09 9.31 27.36
N ALA A 113 12.36 9.00 27.61
CA ALA A 113 12.78 7.98 28.57
C ALA A 113 12.07 6.62 28.39
N VAL A 114 11.97 6.15 27.13
CA VAL A 114 11.25 4.92 26.79
C VAL A 114 12.16 3.71 26.74
N ASP A 115 11.61 2.55 27.12
CA ASP A 115 12.25 1.25 26.94
C ASP A 115 12.28 0.81 25.47
N LEU A 116 13.37 0.14 25.09
CA LEU A 116 13.52 -0.50 23.80
C LEU A 116 13.40 -2.03 23.95
N PRO A 117 12.74 -2.74 23.02
CA PRO A 117 12.20 -2.23 21.75
C PRO A 117 10.90 -1.42 21.93
N TRP A 118 10.81 -0.30 21.22
CA TRP A 118 9.62 0.55 21.17
C TRP A 118 8.92 0.43 19.83
N ARG A 119 7.58 0.45 19.84
CA ARG A 119 6.76 0.34 18.64
C ARG A 119 5.51 1.23 18.71
N ARG A 120 5.18 1.89 17.59
CA ARG A 120 3.92 2.61 17.40
C ARG A 120 3.32 2.33 16.04
N GLU A 121 2.00 2.11 16.03
CA GLU A 121 1.21 1.85 14.85
C GLU A 121 0.17 2.96 14.71
N LEU A 122 0.05 3.50 13.51
CA LEU A 122 -0.84 4.63 13.18
C LEU A 122 -1.50 4.37 11.83
N VAL A 123 -2.73 4.86 11.67
CA VAL A 123 -3.40 4.93 10.39
C VAL A 123 -3.45 6.39 9.97
N VAL A 124 -2.76 6.73 8.89
CA VAL A 124 -2.68 8.10 8.37
C VAL A 124 -3.45 8.22 7.05
N PRO A 125 -4.22 9.30 6.82
CA PRO A 125 -4.90 9.49 5.54
C PRO A 125 -3.91 9.63 4.38
N ALA A 126 -4.16 8.92 3.28
CA ALA A 126 -3.48 9.15 2.01
C ALA A 126 -4.14 10.35 1.33
N GLY A 127 -3.77 11.56 1.78
CA GLY A 127 -4.29 12.80 1.21
C GLY A 127 -3.96 12.95 -0.29
N PRO A 128 -4.40 14.03 -0.95
CA PRO A 128 -4.20 14.24 -2.39
C PRO A 128 -2.73 14.45 -2.79
N GLY A 129 -1.81 14.60 -1.82
CA GLY A 129 -0.39 14.85 -2.04
C GLY A 129 0.51 13.78 -1.41
N LEU A 130 1.82 13.96 -1.58
CA LEU A 130 2.81 13.10 -0.92
C LEU A 130 2.70 13.26 0.59
N GLY A 131 2.51 12.14 1.28
CA GLY A 131 2.68 12.06 2.72
C GLY A 131 4.15 11.82 3.09
N ILE A 132 4.49 12.06 4.35
CA ILE A 132 5.80 11.75 4.93
C ILE A 132 5.63 10.95 6.22
N ALA A 133 6.38 9.86 6.31
CA ALA A 133 6.58 9.12 7.55
C ALA A 133 8.00 9.41 8.02
N GLN A 134 8.15 9.87 9.26
CA GLN A 134 9.45 10.20 9.84
C GLN A 134 9.50 9.74 11.29
N VAL A 135 10.65 9.18 11.69
CA VAL A 135 10.98 8.91 13.08
C VAL A 135 12.45 9.25 13.34
N MET A 136 12.70 9.95 14.44
CA MET A 136 14.02 10.22 14.98
C MET A 136 14.08 9.67 16.40
N ALA A 137 15.19 9.03 16.75
CA ALA A 137 15.39 8.48 18.09
C ALA A 137 16.82 8.71 18.55
N THR A 138 16.98 9.05 19.84
CA THR A 138 18.28 9.25 20.47
C THR A 138 18.58 8.10 21.42
N ASN A 139 19.71 7.43 21.17
CA ASN A 139 20.19 6.32 21.95
C ASN A 139 20.44 6.71 23.41
N GLY A 140 20.28 5.76 24.33
CA GLY A 140 20.84 5.87 25.67
C GLY A 140 22.34 5.49 25.67
N GLN A 141 22.72 4.73 26.69
CA GLN A 141 24.08 4.19 26.88
C GLN A 141 24.35 2.93 26.03
N GLY A 142 23.53 2.67 24.99
CA GLY A 142 23.70 1.50 24.14
C GLY A 142 24.79 1.69 23.10
N GLU A 143 25.33 0.60 22.55
CA GLU A 143 26.32 0.66 21.48
C GLU A 143 25.75 1.12 20.12
N SER A 144 24.43 0.97 19.94
CA SER A 144 23.74 1.36 18.71
C SER A 144 22.25 1.58 18.93
N ILE A 145 21.61 2.24 17.96
CA ILE A 145 20.18 2.40 17.86
C ILE A 145 19.74 2.25 16.41
N THR A 146 18.63 1.56 16.18
CA THR A 146 18.04 1.30 14.87
C THR A 146 16.63 1.85 14.84
N CYS A 147 16.28 2.58 13.78
CA CYS A 147 14.89 2.90 13.46
C CYS A 147 14.45 2.10 12.23
N THR A 148 13.17 1.74 12.21
CA THR A 148 12.51 1.08 11.07
C THR A 148 11.14 1.70 10.87
N ILE A 149 10.80 2.01 9.61
CA ILE A 149 9.49 2.46 9.19
C ILE A 149 8.90 1.39 8.27
N THR A 150 7.72 0.90 8.62
CA THR A 150 6.91 0.02 7.79
C THR A 150 5.66 0.75 7.35
N VAL A 151 5.33 0.71 6.07
CA VAL A 151 4.09 1.27 5.52
C VAL A 151 3.35 0.18 4.78
N ASN A 152 2.08 -0.05 5.14
CA ASN A 152 1.23 -1.08 4.55
C ASN A 152 1.90 -2.47 4.55
N GLY A 153 2.56 -2.82 5.66
CA GLY A 153 3.26 -4.09 5.85
C GLY A 153 4.62 -4.21 5.15
N ARG A 154 5.08 -3.18 4.43
CA ARG A 154 6.39 -3.16 3.77
C ARG A 154 7.36 -2.25 4.51
N VAL A 155 8.54 -2.75 4.86
CA VAL A 155 9.63 -1.90 5.37
C VAL A 155 10.08 -0.95 4.26
N VAL A 156 9.92 0.35 4.49
CA VAL A 156 10.26 1.41 3.52
C VAL A 156 11.51 2.19 3.92
N ALA A 157 11.87 2.19 5.20
CA ALA A 157 13.11 2.77 5.69
C ALA A 157 13.63 1.97 6.88
N SER A 158 14.94 1.73 6.94
CA SER A 158 15.61 1.22 8.12
C SER A 158 17.04 1.75 8.16
N ARG A 159 17.48 2.24 9.31
CA ARG A 159 18.82 2.80 9.51
C ARG A 159 19.29 2.49 10.91
N THR A 160 20.60 2.30 11.04
CA THR A 160 21.27 2.07 12.32
C THR A 160 22.36 3.13 12.52
N ALA A 161 22.35 3.77 13.68
CA ALA A 161 23.42 4.62 14.16
C ALA A 161 24.19 3.90 15.28
N ARG A 162 25.49 4.17 15.38
CA ARG A 162 26.39 3.56 16.39
C ARG A 162 26.91 4.64 17.35
N GLY A 163 27.19 4.22 18.57
CA GLY A 163 27.66 5.07 19.67
C GLY A 163 26.57 5.37 20.69
N GLU A 164 27.00 5.60 21.91
CA GLU A 164 26.16 6.08 23.00
C GLU A 164 25.65 7.49 22.67
N PHE A 165 24.43 7.79 23.10
CA PHE A 165 23.80 9.11 22.89
C PHE A 165 23.70 9.56 21.42
N THR A 166 23.93 8.65 20.47
CA THR A 166 23.82 8.93 19.05
C THR A 166 22.35 9.06 18.64
N THR A 167 22.08 9.79 17.56
CA THR A 167 20.73 9.93 17.01
C THR A 167 20.62 9.21 15.68
N VAL A 168 19.54 8.45 15.50
CA VAL A 168 19.16 7.87 14.22
C VAL A 168 17.92 8.57 13.69
N SER A 169 17.83 8.71 12.37
CA SER A 169 16.71 9.33 11.68
C SER A 169 16.31 8.48 10.48
N CYS A 170 15.04 8.09 10.43
CA CYS A 170 14.42 7.43 9.30
C CYS A 170 13.33 8.32 8.73
N SER A 171 13.25 8.39 7.41
CA SER A 171 12.17 9.08 6.71
C SER A 171 11.84 8.37 5.41
N ASN A 172 10.57 8.42 5.02
CA ASN A 172 10.09 7.91 3.74
C ASN A 172 8.91 8.76 3.24
N MET A 173 8.84 8.97 1.93
CA MET A 173 7.68 9.58 1.28
C MET A 173 6.62 8.51 0.99
N MET A 174 5.39 8.78 1.38
CA MET A 174 4.22 7.94 1.08
C MET A 174 3.50 8.55 -0.12
N THR A 175 3.35 7.78 -1.18
CA THR A 175 2.60 8.22 -2.36
C THR A 175 1.11 8.23 -2.04
N PRO A 176 0.34 9.23 -2.52
CA PRO A 176 -1.11 9.16 -2.52
C PRO A 176 -1.55 7.82 -3.12
N ASP A 177 -2.57 7.21 -2.55
CA ASP A 177 -3.23 6.08 -3.20
C ASP A 177 -4.06 6.65 -4.36
N ALA A 178 -3.37 6.94 -5.47
CA ALA A 178 -4.01 7.15 -6.74
C ALA A 178 -4.57 5.78 -7.11
N ALA A 179 -5.86 5.59 -6.82
CA ALA A 179 -6.65 4.41 -7.12
C ALA A 179 -6.08 3.67 -8.33
N ARG A 180 -5.62 2.43 -8.11
CA ARG A 180 -5.35 1.50 -9.20
C ARG A 180 -6.66 1.36 -9.99
N GLY A 181 -6.81 2.16 -11.04
CA GLY A 181 -7.85 2.05 -12.06
C GLY A 181 -7.47 1.04 -13.12
#